data_AF-A0A2N4YBR8-F1
#
_entry.id   AF-A0A2N4YBR8-F1
#
_cell.length_a   1.000
_cell.length_b   1.000
_cell.length_c   1.000
_cell.angle_alpha   90.00
_cell.angle_beta   90.00
_cell.angle_gamma   90.00
#
_symmetry.space_group_name_H-M   'P 1'
#
loop_
_entity.id
_entity.type
_entity.pdbx_description
1 polymer ?
#
loop_
_entity_poly.entity_id
_entity_poly.type
_entity_poly.pdbx_seq_one_letter_code
_entity_poly.pdbx_strand_id
1 'polypeptide(L)'
;MERIAFYPCWANDIRQPALALTGIADEIIYCDVSTHLRDDPSLVGGSGPRRTFWQKDVRDALRQIPRIDVFFYRRDGTSEGGSGIFVLGREIMPLILEKMMAESSLFITDGSNSRGGTFRKMKRTAGLQIFGKHISKGQEQRFQHLGMIEFDVRHEY
;
A
#
# COMPACT_ATOMS: atom_id res chain seq x y z
N MET A 1 11.83 6.68 -14.91
CA MET A 1 11.67 5.31 -14.41
C MET A 1 10.23 5.19 -13.95
N GLU A 2 9.51 4.16 -14.37
CA GLU A 2 8.09 4.00 -14.03
C GLU A 2 7.91 3.75 -12.52
N ARG A 3 7.02 4.46 -11.82
CA ARG A 3 6.71 4.25 -10.39
C ARG A 3 5.54 3.29 -10.23
N ILE A 4 5.77 2.22 -9.49
CA ILE A 4 4.79 1.15 -9.25
C ILE A 4 4.19 1.31 -7.85
N ALA A 5 2.87 1.48 -7.82
CA ALA A 5 2.08 1.34 -6.61
C ALA A 5 1.57 -0.09 -6.45
N PHE A 6 1.63 -0.60 -5.23
CA PHE A 6 1.03 -1.89 -4.87
C PHE A 6 -0.08 -1.67 -3.85
N TYR A 7 -1.27 -2.17 -4.17
CA TYR A 7 -2.43 -2.11 -3.30
C TYR A 7 -3.07 -3.49 -3.14
N PRO A 8 -2.81 -4.19 -2.01
CA PRO A 8 -3.61 -5.35 -1.64
C PRO A 8 -5.03 -4.85 -1.29
N CYS A 9 -5.93 -5.03 -2.24
CA CYS A 9 -7.25 -4.41 -2.29
C CYS A 9 -8.30 -5.30 -1.64
N TRP A 10 -9.41 -4.67 -1.27
CA TRP A 10 -10.63 -5.33 -0.86
C TRP A 10 -11.74 -5.03 -1.88
N ALA A 11 -12.16 -6.05 -2.61
CA ALA A 11 -13.34 -6.13 -3.48
C ALA A 11 -13.60 -4.97 -4.46
N ASN A 12 -14.00 -3.78 -3.98
CA ASN A 12 -14.52 -2.68 -4.78
C ASN A 12 -13.82 -1.32 -4.55
N ASP A 13 -12.83 -1.22 -3.64
CA ASP A 13 -12.11 0.06 -3.41
C ASP A 13 -11.05 0.29 -4.50
N ILE A 14 -11.48 0.62 -5.72
CA ILE A 14 -10.56 0.72 -6.87
C ILE A 14 -10.38 2.16 -7.33
N ARG A 15 -11.50 2.88 -7.52
CA ARG A 15 -11.52 4.24 -8.06
C ARG A 15 -10.76 5.24 -7.20
N GLN A 16 -11.01 5.26 -5.90
CA GLN A 16 -10.44 6.25 -5.00
C GLN A 16 -8.91 6.14 -4.89
N PRO A 17 -8.30 4.94 -4.74
CA PRO A 17 -6.85 4.79 -4.82
C PRO A 17 -6.25 5.24 -6.16
N ALA A 18 -6.87 4.89 -7.29
CA ALA A 18 -6.38 5.30 -8.61
C ALA A 18 -6.35 6.84 -8.72
N LEU A 19 -7.43 7.51 -8.32
CA LEU A 19 -7.49 8.98 -8.30
C LEU A 19 -6.44 9.58 -7.36
N ALA A 20 -6.34 9.04 -6.13
CA ALA A 20 -5.41 9.53 -5.11
C ALA A 20 -3.94 9.42 -5.54
N LEU A 21 -3.61 8.44 -6.39
CA LEU A 21 -2.25 8.20 -6.87
C LEU A 21 -1.93 8.89 -8.21
N THR A 22 -2.85 9.71 -8.73
CA THR A 22 -2.61 10.50 -9.95
C THR A 22 -1.40 11.41 -9.77
N GLY A 23 -0.40 11.30 -10.64
CA GLY A 23 0.84 12.07 -10.56
C GLY A 23 1.83 11.59 -9.50
N ILE A 24 1.53 10.49 -8.80
CA ILE A 24 2.39 9.88 -7.77
C ILE A 24 2.93 8.53 -8.23
N ALA A 25 2.08 7.73 -8.89
CA ALA A 25 2.46 6.47 -9.52
C ALA A 25 2.08 6.47 -11.00
N ASP A 26 2.79 5.69 -11.78
CA ASP A 26 2.51 5.45 -13.20
C ASP A 26 1.64 4.20 -13.38
N GLU A 27 1.80 3.22 -12.50
CA GLU A 27 1.00 2.00 -12.43
C GLU A 27 0.55 1.71 -10.99
N ILE A 28 -0.67 1.21 -10.84
CA ILE A 28 -1.16 0.58 -9.63
C ILE A 28 -1.49 -0.89 -9.90
N ILE A 29 -0.87 -1.77 -9.12
CA ILE A 29 -1.14 -3.20 -9.11
C ILE A 29 -2.10 -3.47 -7.95
N TYR A 30 -3.33 -3.81 -8.28
CA TYR A 30 -4.34 -4.30 -7.36
C TYR A 30 -4.17 -5.80 -7.15
N CYS A 31 -4.21 -6.26 -5.91
CA CYS A 31 -4.11 -7.67 -5.57
C CYS A 31 -5.26 -8.10 -4.65
N ASP A 32 -6.03 -9.11 -5.07
CA ASP A 32 -7.10 -9.72 -4.27
C ASP A 32 -7.27 -11.17 -4.75
N VAL A 33 -7.76 -12.06 -3.88
CA VAL A 33 -8.10 -13.45 -4.24
C VAL A 33 -9.45 -13.54 -4.96
N SER A 34 -10.31 -12.54 -4.76
CA SER A 34 -11.65 -12.44 -5.32
C SER A 34 -11.65 -12.32 -6.85
N THR A 35 -12.61 -12.99 -7.49
CA THR A 35 -12.85 -12.90 -8.94
C THR A 35 -13.57 -11.61 -9.34
N HIS A 36 -14.22 -10.91 -8.40
CA HIS A 36 -15.08 -9.76 -8.68
C HIS A 36 -14.33 -8.54 -9.24
N LEU A 37 -13.02 -8.47 -9.03
CA LEU A 37 -12.16 -7.38 -9.52
C LEU A 37 -11.98 -7.35 -11.03
N ARG A 38 -12.37 -8.37 -11.81
CA ARG A 38 -12.14 -8.35 -13.27
C ARG A 38 -13.28 -7.75 -14.07
N ASP A 39 -14.48 -7.75 -13.49
CA ASP A 39 -15.71 -7.42 -14.21
C ASP A 39 -16.25 -6.01 -13.89
N ASP A 40 -15.55 -5.23 -13.06
CA ASP A 40 -16.01 -3.88 -12.71
C ASP A 40 -15.78 -2.89 -13.87
N PRO A 41 -16.83 -2.27 -14.44
CA PRO A 41 -16.69 -1.26 -15.50
C PRO A 41 -15.88 -0.03 -15.05
N SER A 42 -15.76 0.21 -13.75
CA SER A 42 -14.93 1.27 -13.18
C SER A 42 -13.43 1.15 -13.49
N LEU A 43 -13.02 -0.03 -13.96
CA LEU A 43 -11.64 -0.37 -14.26
C LEU A 43 -11.22 0.10 -15.64
N VAL A 44 -12.18 0.30 -16.55
CA VAL A 44 -11.93 0.63 -17.95
C VAL A 44 -11.96 2.14 -18.15
N GLY A 45 -10.80 2.70 -18.50
CA GLY A 45 -10.66 4.14 -18.78
C GLY A 45 -10.69 5.02 -17.52
N GLY A 46 -10.09 6.20 -17.63
CA GLY A 46 -10.09 7.22 -16.60
C GLY A 46 -8.71 7.81 -16.32
N SER A 47 -8.70 8.96 -15.65
CA SER A 47 -7.50 9.63 -15.16
C SER A 47 -6.78 8.78 -14.10
N GLY A 48 -5.46 8.92 -14.03
CA GLY A 48 -4.62 8.29 -13.01
C GLY A 48 -3.64 7.26 -13.58
N PRO A 49 -3.01 6.46 -12.70
CA PRO A 49 -2.06 5.42 -13.11
C PRO A 49 -2.73 4.32 -13.94
N ARG A 50 -1.93 3.63 -14.76
CA ARG A 50 -2.30 2.35 -15.38
C ARG A 50 -2.69 1.36 -14.29
N ARG A 51 -3.70 0.54 -14.56
CA ARG A 51 -4.26 -0.40 -13.58
C ARG A 51 -3.96 -1.83 -14.00
N THR A 52 -3.36 -2.60 -13.11
CA THR A 52 -3.09 -4.03 -13.30
C THR A 52 -3.73 -4.82 -12.17
N PHE A 53 -4.34 -5.95 -12.51
CA PHE A 53 -5.12 -6.75 -11.57
C PHE A 53 -4.52 -8.15 -11.42
N TRP A 54 -4.12 -8.45 -10.20
CA TRP A 54 -3.54 -9.73 -9.82
C TRP A 54 -4.54 -10.49 -8.95
N GLN A 55 -5.13 -11.52 -9.53
CA GLN A 55 -5.98 -12.45 -8.79
C GLN A 55 -5.11 -13.48 -8.07
N LYS A 56 -4.62 -13.15 -6.87
CA LYS A 56 -3.71 -14.01 -6.09
C LYS A 56 -3.69 -13.60 -4.63
N ASP A 57 -3.17 -14.50 -3.78
CA ASP A 57 -2.85 -14.18 -2.39
C ASP A 57 -1.74 -13.11 -2.33
N VAL A 58 -1.83 -12.22 -1.33
CA VAL A 58 -0.88 -11.12 -1.17
C VAL A 58 0.57 -11.60 -1.03
N ARG A 59 0.81 -12.76 -0.38
CA ARG A 59 2.16 -13.31 -0.22
C ARG A 59 2.72 -13.75 -1.56
N ASP A 60 1.90 -14.35 -2.41
CA ASP A 60 2.30 -14.75 -3.77
C ASP A 60 2.53 -13.55 -4.66
N ALA A 61 1.73 -12.49 -4.52
CA ALA A 61 1.99 -11.21 -5.17
C ALA A 61 3.33 -10.61 -4.76
N LEU A 62 3.60 -10.53 -3.45
CA LEU A 62 4.83 -9.94 -2.93
C LEU A 62 6.09 -10.72 -3.34
N ARG A 63 5.98 -12.03 -3.59
CA ARG A 63 7.07 -12.84 -4.15
C ARG A 63 7.37 -12.53 -5.62
N GLN A 64 6.35 -12.14 -6.38
CA GLN A 64 6.45 -11.94 -7.82
C GLN A 64 6.67 -10.48 -8.22
N ILE A 65 6.19 -9.52 -7.41
CA ILE A 65 6.38 -8.11 -7.68
C ILE A 65 7.87 -7.75 -7.51
N PRO A 66 8.52 -7.20 -8.55
CA PRO A 66 9.96 -6.94 -8.49
C PRO A 66 10.29 -5.78 -7.55
N ARG A 67 9.38 -4.82 -7.41
CA ARG A 67 9.57 -3.56 -6.68
C ARG A 67 8.24 -2.93 -6.30
N ILE A 68 8.23 -2.21 -5.18
CA ILE A 68 7.15 -1.34 -4.75
C ILE A 68 7.73 0.07 -4.50
N ASP A 69 7.35 1.05 -5.31
CA ASP A 69 7.73 2.45 -5.09
C ASP A 69 6.72 3.15 -4.17
N VAL A 70 5.46 2.69 -4.20
CA VAL A 70 4.37 3.19 -3.36
C VAL A 70 3.56 2.02 -2.83
N PHE A 71 3.57 1.79 -1.52
CA PHE A 71 2.64 0.86 -0.88
C PHE A 71 1.40 1.63 -0.43
N PHE A 72 0.23 1.26 -0.91
CA PHE A 72 -1.03 1.92 -0.57
C PHE A 72 -1.98 0.90 0.08
N TYR A 73 -2.53 1.19 1.26
CA TYR A 73 -3.41 0.24 1.95
C TYR A 73 -4.38 0.92 2.91
N ARG A 74 -5.68 0.61 2.77
CA ARG A 74 -6.78 1.23 3.53
C ARG A 74 -8.01 0.33 3.62
N ARG A 75 -8.93 0.73 4.50
CA ARG A 75 -10.30 0.19 4.60
C ARG A 75 -10.36 -1.34 4.68
N ASP A 76 -9.48 -1.88 5.50
CA ASP A 76 -9.44 -3.31 5.76
C ASP A 76 -9.60 -3.52 7.26
N GLY A 77 -10.82 -3.38 7.75
CA GLY A 77 -11.19 -3.52 9.15
C GLY A 77 -11.92 -4.82 9.43
N THR A 78 -11.70 -5.40 10.60
CA THR A 78 -12.36 -6.66 11.03
C THR A 78 -13.89 -6.57 11.15
N SER A 79 -14.46 -5.37 11.26
CA SER A 79 -15.92 -5.15 11.37
C SER A 79 -16.65 -5.21 10.03
N GLU A 80 -15.93 -5.20 8.90
CA GLU A 80 -16.52 -5.09 7.55
C GLU A 80 -16.33 -6.37 6.70
N GLY A 81 -15.86 -7.46 7.31
CA GLY A 81 -15.45 -8.64 6.54
C GLY A 81 -14.12 -8.41 5.82
N GLY A 82 -13.20 -7.69 6.47
CA GLY A 82 -11.85 -7.42 5.96
C GLY A 82 -11.08 -8.71 5.61
N SER A 83 -10.02 -8.55 4.82
CA SER A 83 -9.21 -9.65 4.27
C SER A 83 -8.57 -10.55 5.33
N GLY A 84 -8.52 -10.09 6.58
CA GLY A 84 -7.80 -10.75 7.68
C GLY A 84 -6.28 -10.63 7.55
N ILE A 85 -5.79 -9.87 6.58
CA ILE A 85 -4.36 -9.68 6.33
C ILE A 85 -3.84 -8.54 7.20
N PHE A 86 -2.90 -8.87 8.07
CA PHE A 86 -2.20 -7.88 8.91
C PHE A 86 -0.97 -7.35 8.17
N VAL A 87 -1.15 -6.40 7.26
CA VAL A 87 -0.03 -5.89 6.42
C VAL A 87 1.08 -5.24 7.23
N LEU A 88 0.75 -4.65 8.39
CA LEU A 88 1.71 -4.09 9.36
C LEU A 88 2.21 -5.12 10.39
N GLY A 89 1.86 -6.40 10.19
CA GLY A 89 2.29 -7.54 10.99
C GLY A 89 3.62 -8.13 10.51
N ARG A 90 4.18 -9.02 11.34
CA ARG A 90 5.51 -9.63 11.12
C ARG A 90 5.61 -10.52 9.88
N GLU A 91 4.49 -10.98 9.33
CA GLU A 91 4.50 -11.88 8.17
C GLU A 91 4.52 -11.14 6.83
N ILE A 92 3.86 -9.98 6.75
CA ILE A 92 3.62 -9.28 5.48
C ILE A 92 4.51 -8.04 5.36
N MET A 93 4.70 -7.28 6.45
CA MET A 93 5.50 -6.06 6.43
C MET A 93 6.94 -6.26 5.95
N PRO A 94 7.68 -7.32 6.35
CA PRO A 94 9.04 -7.54 5.83
C PRO A 94 9.04 -7.73 4.32
N LEU A 95 8.07 -8.48 3.79
CA LEU A 95 7.97 -8.75 2.35
C LEU A 95 7.68 -7.47 1.56
N ILE A 96 6.83 -6.59 2.09
CA ILE A 96 6.58 -5.27 1.48
C ILE A 96 7.87 -4.44 1.46
N LEU A 97 8.52 -4.31 2.61
CA LEU A 97 9.70 -3.45 2.77
C LEU A 97 10.91 -3.95 1.99
N GLU A 98 11.04 -5.26 1.81
CA GLU A 98 12.04 -5.86 0.92
C GLU A 98 11.87 -5.38 -0.53
N LYS A 99 10.64 -5.11 -0.98
CA LYS A 99 10.38 -4.59 -2.32
C LYS A 99 10.45 -3.06 -2.40
N MET A 100 10.46 -2.35 -1.27
CA MET A 100 10.59 -0.89 -1.19
C MET A 100 12.07 -0.48 -1.24
N MET A 101 12.66 -0.62 -2.43
CA MET A 101 14.09 -0.45 -2.66
C MET A 101 14.50 0.94 -3.16
N ALA A 102 13.55 1.77 -3.60
CA ALA A 102 13.86 3.12 -4.04
C ALA A 102 14.18 4.05 -2.85
N GLU A 103 15.08 5.01 -3.06
CA GLU A 103 15.46 6.02 -2.06
C GLU A 103 14.26 6.85 -1.57
N SER A 104 13.22 6.98 -2.39
CA SER A 104 12.02 7.78 -2.12
C SER A 104 10.73 6.94 -2.16
N SER A 105 10.76 5.76 -1.54
CA SER A 105 9.57 4.90 -1.46
C SER A 105 8.54 5.47 -0.48
N LEU A 106 7.25 5.35 -0.82
CA LEU A 106 6.14 5.85 0.01
C LEU A 106 5.32 4.71 0.60
N PHE A 107 4.96 4.81 1.87
CA PHE A 107 4.00 3.94 2.52
C PHE A 107 2.78 4.78 2.92
N ILE A 108 1.61 4.50 2.36
CA ILE A 108 0.40 5.30 2.55
C ILE A 108 -0.68 4.41 3.15
N THR A 109 -1.08 4.70 4.39
CA THR A 109 -2.08 3.86 5.08
C THR A 109 -2.90 4.60 6.12
N ASP A 110 -4.13 4.15 6.35
CA ASP A 110 -4.99 4.57 7.47
C ASP A 110 -4.72 3.78 8.76
N GLY A 111 -3.86 2.75 8.70
CA GLY A 111 -3.56 1.87 9.83
C GLY A 111 -4.58 0.74 10.06
N SER A 112 -5.43 0.47 9.07
CA SER A 112 -6.28 -0.72 8.98
C SER A 112 -5.52 -2.00 9.31
N ASN A 113 -6.20 -2.95 9.94
CA ASN A 113 -5.62 -4.22 10.43
C ASN A 113 -4.23 -4.09 11.07
N SER A 114 -4.00 -3.02 11.84
CA SER A 114 -2.75 -2.89 12.59
C SER A 114 -2.84 -3.64 13.94
N ARG A 115 -2.02 -4.67 14.11
CA ARG A 115 -1.80 -5.35 15.41
C ARG A 115 -0.44 -4.96 15.98
N GLY A 116 -0.31 -4.97 17.31
CA GLY A 116 0.98 -4.82 17.99
C GLY A 116 1.58 -3.40 18.00
N GLY A 117 0.79 -2.38 17.73
CA GLY A 117 1.20 -0.98 17.87
C GLY A 117 2.19 -0.46 16.82
N THR A 118 2.49 -1.23 15.77
CA THR A 118 3.37 -0.82 14.66
C THR A 118 2.95 0.52 14.08
N PHE A 119 1.67 0.69 13.74
CA PHE A 119 1.15 1.95 13.22
C PHE A 119 1.32 3.11 14.21
N ARG A 120 1.14 2.87 15.52
CA ARG A 120 1.40 3.87 16.55
C ARG A 120 2.87 4.29 16.59
N LYS A 121 3.80 3.34 16.38
CA LYS A 121 5.25 3.62 16.34
C LYS A 121 5.64 4.41 15.09
N MET A 122 5.12 4.05 13.91
CA MET A 122 5.36 4.78 12.67
C MET A 122 4.98 6.27 12.80
N LYS A 123 3.92 6.59 13.55
CA LYS A 123 3.44 7.97 13.78
C LYS A 123 4.30 8.81 14.74
N ARG A 124 5.28 8.23 15.42
CA ARG A 124 6.15 8.97 16.35
C ARG A 124 7.06 9.92 15.58
N THR A 125 7.53 10.99 16.24
CA THR A 125 8.49 11.94 15.66
C THR A 125 9.77 11.25 15.18
N ALA A 126 10.27 10.27 15.94
CA ALA A 126 11.45 9.49 15.55
C ALA A 126 11.17 8.44 14.45
N GLY A 127 9.92 8.22 14.07
CA GLY A 127 9.52 7.15 13.16
C GLY A 127 9.68 5.75 13.76
N LEU A 128 9.82 4.77 12.88
CA LEU A 128 10.03 3.36 13.17
C LEU A 128 11.21 2.82 12.36
N GLN A 129 12.22 2.30 13.04
CA GLN A 129 13.29 1.51 12.44
C GLN A 129 12.92 0.03 12.49
N ILE A 130 12.86 -0.63 11.34
CA ILE A 130 12.50 -2.03 11.25
C ILE A 130 12.97 -2.65 9.92
N PHE A 131 13.48 -3.88 9.96
CA PHE A 131 13.91 -4.64 8.77
C PHE A 131 14.88 -3.87 7.85
N GLY A 132 15.85 -3.14 8.43
CA GLY A 132 16.83 -2.35 7.67
C GLY A 132 16.25 -1.10 7.02
N LYS A 133 15.03 -0.69 7.40
CA LYS A 133 14.36 0.51 6.91
C LYS A 133 14.04 1.46 8.05
N HIS A 134 14.07 2.75 7.72
CA HIS A 134 13.50 3.80 8.54
C HIS A 134 12.20 4.30 7.91
N ILE A 135 11.11 4.22 8.68
CA ILE A 135 9.78 4.68 8.29
C ILE A 135 9.43 5.90 9.12
N SER A 136 9.24 7.05 8.48
CA SER A 136 8.93 8.32 9.15
C SER A 136 7.77 9.03 8.47
N LYS A 137 7.05 9.91 9.18
CA LYS A 137 5.96 10.67 8.56
C LYS A 137 6.51 11.55 7.43
N GLY A 138 5.89 11.48 6.25
CA GLY A 138 6.20 12.39 5.14
C GLY A 138 5.87 13.84 5.50
N GLN A 139 6.54 14.80 4.85
CA GLN A 139 6.37 16.22 5.15
C GLN A 139 5.02 16.77 4.68
N GLU A 140 4.56 16.36 3.50
CA GLU A 140 3.41 16.99 2.82
C GLU A 140 2.05 16.39 3.22
N GLN A 141 2.00 15.17 3.75
CA GLN A 141 0.78 14.47 4.18
C GLN A 141 -0.41 14.60 3.18
N ARG A 142 -0.14 14.38 1.89
CA ARG A 142 -1.08 14.63 0.79
C ARG A 142 -2.41 13.88 0.93
N PHE A 143 -2.38 12.73 1.60
CA PHE A 143 -3.52 11.82 1.74
C PHE A 143 -4.32 12.02 3.03
N GLN A 144 -4.02 13.06 3.82
CA GLN A 144 -4.72 13.32 5.09
C GLN A 144 -6.23 13.55 4.90
N HIS A 145 -6.62 14.20 3.80
CA HIS A 145 -8.03 14.42 3.44
C HIS A 145 -8.81 13.11 3.18
N LEU A 146 -8.10 12.00 2.94
CA LEU A 146 -8.67 10.65 2.78
C LEU A 146 -8.66 9.85 4.09
N GLY A 147 -8.24 10.46 5.20
CA GLY A 147 -8.03 9.80 6.49
C GLY A 147 -6.77 8.94 6.55
N MET A 148 -5.83 9.12 5.60
CA MET A 148 -4.61 8.32 5.50
C MET A 148 -3.38 9.11 5.92
N ILE A 149 -2.33 8.40 6.33
CA ILE A 149 -1.04 8.98 6.67
C ILE A 149 0.00 8.53 5.65
N GLU A 150 0.80 9.48 5.19
CA GLU A 150 1.92 9.25 4.29
C GLU A 150 3.20 9.08 5.11
N PHE A 151 3.99 8.06 4.79
CA PHE A 151 5.29 7.80 5.38
C PHE A 151 6.36 7.69 4.30
N ASP A 152 7.50 8.32 4.55
CA ASP A 152 8.74 8.09 3.82
C ASP A 152 9.35 6.78 4.31
N VAL A 153 9.81 5.95 3.37
CA VAL A 153 10.57 4.72 3.66
C VAL A 153 11.96 4.85 3.07
N ARG A 154 12.97 4.83 3.94
CA ARG A 154 14.39 4.97 3.56
C ARG A 154 15.19 3.75 4.01
N HIS A 155 16.28 3.47 3.31
CA HIS A 155 17.25 2.47 3.77
C HIS A 155 18.07 3.05 4.91
N GLU A 156 18.37 2.21 5.90
CA GLU A 156 19.45 2.52 6.84
C GLU A 156 20.76 2.03 6.25
N TYR A 157 21.74 2.92 6.18
CA TYR A 157 23.13 2.62 5.82
C TYR A 157 23.94 2.30 7.07
#